data_AF-A0A7C6TG61-F1
#
_entry.id   AF-A0A7C6TG61-F1
#
_cell.length_a   1.000
_cell.length_b   1.000
_cell.length_c   1.000
_cell.angle_alpha   90.00
_cell.angle_beta   90.00
_cell.angle_gamma   90.00
#
_symmetry.space_group_name_H-M   'P 1'
#
loop_
_entity.id
_entity.type
_entity.pdbx_description
1 polymer ?
#
loop_
_entity_poly.entity_id
_entity_poly.type
_entity_poly.pdbx_seq_one_letter_code
_entity_poly.pdbx_strand_id
1 'polypeptide(L)'
;MASAYDKLRRILTLECEHGCQDRAVIGGLQRFLSYWEKEARDEPPDAHPLPVDAVLEALAGYEQADTETRRDTIIRLLERMTSPPSTAAAPAVSEEASPEDDDA
;
A
#
# COMPACT_ATOMS: atom_id res chain seq x y z
N MET A 1 -5.72 -12.56 -18.51
CA MET A 1 -4.89 -13.02 -17.38
C MET A 1 -4.70 -11.83 -16.45
N ALA A 2 -4.99 -11.99 -15.17
CA ALA A 2 -4.68 -10.94 -14.19
C ALA A 2 -3.16 -10.88 -14.01
N SER A 3 -2.57 -9.69 -14.13
CA SER A 3 -1.13 -9.47 -13.94
C SER A 3 -0.73 -9.79 -12.50
N ALA A 4 0.56 -10.07 -12.28
CA ALA A 4 1.14 -10.21 -10.94
C ALA A 4 0.73 -9.05 -10.01
N TYR A 5 0.70 -7.81 -10.50
CA TYR A 5 0.27 -6.65 -9.71
C TYR A 5 -1.23 -6.64 -9.38
N ASP A 6 -2.07 -7.16 -10.26
CA ASP A 6 -3.52 -7.29 -9.99
C ASP A 6 -3.78 -8.30 -8.86
N LYS A 7 -3.05 -9.43 -8.87
CA LYS A 7 -3.07 -10.40 -7.78
C LYS A 7 -2.61 -9.77 -6.47
N LEU A 8 -1.50 -9.04 -6.48
CA LEU A 8 -0.98 -8.36 -5.29
C LEU A 8 -2.01 -7.37 -4.73
N ARG A 9 -2.58 -6.49 -5.56
CA ARG A 9 -3.64 -5.55 -5.12
C ARG A 9 -4.77 -6.28 -4.42
N ARG A 10 -5.23 -7.40 -4.98
CA ARG A 10 -6.32 -8.19 -4.41
C ARG A 10 -5.97 -8.77 -3.04
N ILE A 11 -4.77 -9.30 -2.87
CA ILE A 11 -4.29 -9.79 -1.57
C ILE A 11 -4.19 -8.68 -0.54
N LEU A 12 -3.65 -7.52 -0.92
CA LEU A 12 -3.51 -6.37 -0.03
C LEU A 12 -4.88 -5.81 0.40
N THR A 13 -5.85 -5.73 -0.51
CA THR A 13 -7.23 -5.35 -0.19
C THR A 13 -7.85 -6.34 0.80
N LEU A 14 -7.71 -7.64 0.56
CA LEU A 14 -8.20 -8.67 1.48
C LEU A 14 -7.55 -8.56 2.87
N GLU A 15 -6.26 -8.28 2.96
CA GLU A 15 -5.62 -8.03 4.25
C GLU A 15 -6.27 -6.85 4.99
N CYS A 16 -6.52 -5.73 4.31
CA CYS A 16 -7.23 -4.59 4.90
C CYS A 16 -8.65 -4.96 5.39
N GLU A 17 -9.40 -5.73 4.61
CA GLU A 17 -10.74 -6.21 4.97
C GLU A 17 -10.73 -7.15 6.18
N HIS A 18 -9.69 -7.99 6.29
CA HIS A 18 -9.49 -8.92 7.39
C HIS A 18 -8.75 -8.31 8.59
N GLY A 19 -8.43 -7.01 8.57
CA GLY A 19 -7.83 -6.29 9.70
C GLY A 19 -6.31 -6.38 9.81
N CYS A 20 -5.61 -6.56 8.68
CA CYS A 20 -4.14 -6.49 8.58
C CYS A 20 -3.39 -7.49 9.49
N GLN A 21 -3.94 -8.71 9.60
CA GLN A 21 -3.48 -9.75 10.52
C GLN A 21 -2.34 -10.63 9.97
N ASP A 22 -1.86 -10.40 8.75
CA ASP A 22 -0.94 -11.28 8.01
C ASP A 22 -1.53 -12.69 7.81
N ARG A 23 -2.86 -12.77 7.59
CA ARG A 23 -3.60 -14.04 7.52
C ARG A 23 -4.48 -14.18 6.27
N ALA A 24 -4.58 -13.15 5.44
CA ALA A 24 -5.32 -13.21 4.18
C ALA A 24 -4.72 -14.21 3.18
N VAL A 25 -3.46 -14.62 3.38
CA VAL A 25 -2.78 -15.66 2.59
C VAL A 25 -2.25 -16.78 3.47
N ILE A 26 -2.29 -18.00 2.92
CA ILE A 26 -1.83 -19.20 3.62
C ILE A 26 -0.30 -19.12 3.80
N GLY A 27 0.13 -18.92 5.05
CA GLY A 27 1.55 -18.83 5.41
C GLY A 27 2.13 -17.41 5.42
N GLY A 28 1.28 -16.38 5.44
CA GLY A 28 1.69 -14.98 5.61
C GLY A 28 2.08 -14.28 4.31
N LEU A 29 2.07 -12.95 4.34
CA LEU A 29 2.33 -12.08 3.20
C LEU A 29 3.75 -12.27 2.66
N GLN A 30 4.74 -12.49 3.54
CA GLN A 30 6.12 -12.76 3.16
C GLN A 30 6.26 -13.94 2.20
N ARG A 31 5.55 -15.06 2.47
CA ARG A 31 5.60 -16.24 1.62
C ARG A 31 4.97 -15.99 0.25
N PHE A 32 3.86 -15.23 0.23
CA PHE A 32 3.24 -14.81 -1.01
C PHE A 32 4.19 -13.92 -1.83
N LEU A 33 4.89 -12.98 -1.19
CA LEU A 33 5.83 -12.07 -1.84
C LEU A 33 6.98 -12.81 -2.54
N SER A 34 7.53 -13.88 -1.95
CA SER A 34 8.58 -14.67 -2.61
C SER A 34 8.14 -15.35 -3.91
N TYR A 35 6.84 -15.68 -4.02
CA TYR A 35 6.27 -16.22 -5.25
C TYR A 35 5.92 -15.09 -6.24
N TRP A 36 5.25 -14.04 -5.73
CA TRP A 36 4.86 -12.88 -6.51
C TRP A 36 6.06 -12.17 -7.15
N GLU A 37 7.18 -12.05 -6.46
CA GLU A 37 8.43 -11.46 -6.96
C GLU A 37 8.87 -12.12 -8.27
N LYS A 38 8.79 -13.45 -8.36
CA LYS A 38 9.17 -14.20 -9.56
C LYS A 38 8.20 -13.94 -10.71
N GLU A 39 6.89 -13.93 -10.42
CA GLU A 39 5.88 -13.61 -11.44
C GLU A 39 6.03 -12.17 -11.95
N ALA A 40 6.24 -11.21 -11.04
CA ALA A 40 6.39 -9.79 -11.40
C ALA A 40 7.69 -9.51 -12.18
N ARG A 41 8.76 -10.28 -11.95
CA ARG A 41 10.00 -10.18 -12.75
C ARG A 41 9.91 -10.89 -14.10
N ASP A 42 9.00 -11.83 -14.27
CA ASP A 42 8.73 -12.49 -15.56
C ASP A 42 7.87 -11.61 -16.48
N GLU A 43 7.06 -10.72 -15.90
CA GLU A 43 6.29 -9.72 -16.62
C GLU A 43 7.16 -8.58 -17.18
N PRO A 44 6.78 -7.97 -18.33
CA PRO A 44 7.54 -6.87 -18.92
C PRO A 44 7.54 -5.63 -18.01
N PRO A 45 8.68 -4.93 -17.86
CA PRO A 45 8.83 -3.82 -16.90
C PRO A 45 7.81 -2.69 -17.12
N ASP A 46 7.43 -2.43 -18.38
CA ASP A 46 6.44 -1.41 -18.76
C ASP A 46 4.99 -1.75 -18.34
N ALA A 47 4.72 -2.99 -17.90
CA ALA A 47 3.42 -3.37 -17.37
C ALA A 47 3.23 -2.98 -15.89
N HIS A 48 4.30 -2.54 -15.22
CA HIS A 48 4.29 -2.30 -13.78
C HIS A 48 4.25 -0.81 -13.45
N PRO A 49 3.36 -0.36 -12.55
CA PRO A 49 3.35 1.02 -12.08
C PRO A 49 4.56 1.34 -11.17
N LEU A 50 5.16 0.32 -10.56
CA LEU A 50 6.25 0.45 -9.59
C LEU A 50 7.35 -0.58 -9.90
N PRO A 51 8.61 -0.34 -9.50
CA PRO A 51 9.63 -1.38 -9.49
C PRO A 51 9.33 -2.43 -8.41
N VAL A 52 9.55 -3.71 -8.75
CA VAL A 52 9.29 -4.87 -7.87
C VAL A 52 10.03 -4.74 -6.54
N ASP A 53 11.30 -4.32 -6.57
CA ASP A 53 12.11 -4.17 -5.35
C ASP A 53 11.54 -3.13 -4.39
N ALA A 54 10.96 -2.03 -4.90
CA ALA A 54 10.34 -1.01 -4.05
C ALA A 54 9.06 -1.51 -3.36
N VAL A 55 8.37 -2.50 -3.94
CA VAL A 55 7.23 -3.17 -3.31
C VAL A 55 7.70 -4.09 -2.19
N LEU A 56 8.78 -4.86 -2.44
CA LEU A 56 9.37 -5.75 -1.45
C LEU A 56 9.93 -4.98 -0.26
N GLU A 57 10.62 -3.86 -0.49
CA GLU A 57 11.13 -2.99 0.57
C GLU A 57 9.99 -2.36 1.39
N ALA A 58 8.91 -1.92 0.75
CA ALA A 58 7.77 -1.34 1.46
C ALA A 58 7.08 -2.36 2.39
N LEU A 59 7.07 -3.63 2.02
CA LEU A 59 6.50 -4.73 2.81
C LEU A 59 7.54 -5.46 3.66
N ALA A 60 8.80 -5.02 3.64
CA ALA A 60 9.85 -5.57 4.49
C ALA A 60 9.55 -5.24 5.95
N GLY A 61 9.50 -6.26 6.80
CA GLY A 61 9.13 -6.08 8.21
C GLY A 61 7.63 -5.91 8.47
N TYR A 62 6.76 -6.11 7.47
CA TYR A 62 5.31 -6.08 7.64
C TYR A 62 4.82 -7.01 8.77
N GLU A 63 5.42 -8.20 8.92
CA GLU A 63 5.09 -9.15 9.99
C GLU A 63 5.41 -8.61 11.40
N GLN A 64 6.41 -7.72 11.51
CA GLN A 64 6.88 -7.17 12.79
C GLN A 64 6.18 -5.86 13.15
N ALA A 65 5.57 -5.20 12.17
CA ALA A 65 4.83 -3.97 12.37
C ALA A 65 3.49 -4.21 13.08
N ASP A 66 3.01 -3.21 13.80
CA ASP A 66 1.69 -3.21 14.41
C ASP A 66 0.57 -3.06 13.38
N THR A 67 -0.66 -3.44 13.75
CA THR A 67 -1.82 -3.43 12.86
C THR A 67 -2.07 -2.08 12.18
N GLU A 68 -1.88 -0.96 12.88
CA GLU A 68 -2.04 0.38 12.30
C GLU A 68 -0.97 0.67 11.24
N THR A 69 0.30 0.41 11.55
CA THR A 69 1.42 0.57 10.62
C THR A 69 1.25 -0.32 9.39
N ARG A 70 0.81 -1.56 9.59
CA ARG A 70 0.48 -2.49 8.49
C ARG A 70 -0.60 -1.93 7.59
N ARG A 71 -1.68 -1.39 8.16
CA ARG A 71 -2.79 -0.79 7.40
C ARG A 71 -2.32 0.41 6.59
N ASP A 72 -1.58 1.32 7.21
CA ASP A 72 -1.01 2.50 6.54
C ASP A 72 -0.06 2.09 5.39
N THR A 73 0.80 1.09 5.63
CA THR A 73 1.70 0.53 4.61
C THR A 73 0.93 0.00 3.41
N ILE A 74 -0.15 -0.78 3.63
CA ILE A 74 -1.00 -1.32 2.56
C ILE A 74 -1.66 -0.18 1.78
N ILE A 75 -2.28 0.77 2.47
CA ILE A 75 -3.00 1.88 1.83
C ILE A 75 -2.05 2.68 0.94
N ARG A 76 -0.90 3.09 1.47
CA ARG A 76 0.11 3.83 0.69
C ARG A 76 0.59 3.05 -0.53
N LEU A 77 0.77 1.74 -0.38
CA LEU A 77 1.22 0.89 -1.48
C LEU A 77 0.17 0.77 -2.57
N LEU A 78 -1.11 0.60 -2.20
CA LEU A 78 -2.24 0.58 -3.14
C LEU A 78 -2.39 1.93 -3.86
N GLU A 79 -2.27 3.05 -3.14
CA GLU A 79 -2.31 4.40 -3.73
C GLU A 79 -1.20 4.60 -4.76
N ARG A 80 0.04 4.20 -4.43
CA ARG A 80 1.16 4.27 -5.38
C ARG A 80 0.92 3.42 -6.62
N MET A 81 0.29 2.26 -6.49
CA MET A 81 -0.02 1.39 -7.63
C MET A 81 -1.16 1.92 -8.51
N THR A 82 -2.07 2.74 -7.98
CA THR A 82 -3.23 3.28 -8.71
C THR A 82 -2.99 4.69 -9.24
N SER A 83 -2.18 5.47 -8.54
CA SER A 83 -1.95 6.86 -8.92
C SER A 83 -1.01 6.92 -10.13
N PRO A 84 -1.35 7.67 -11.20
CA PRO A 84 -0.34 8.11 -12.15
C PRO A 84 0.72 8.93 -11.39
N PRO A 85 1.93 9.17 -11.92
CA PRO A 85 2.93 10.02 -11.25
C PRO A 85 2.40 11.45 -11.13
N SER A 86 1.60 11.70 -10.09
CA SER A 86 0.96 12.96 -9.81
C SER A 86 1.91 13.72 -8.91
N THR A 87 2.72 14.57 -9.53
CA THR A 87 3.34 15.70 -8.85
C THR A 87 2.26 16.45 -8.06
N ALA A 88 2.44 16.53 -6.74
CA ALA A 88 1.71 17.36 -5.76
C ALA A 88 0.28 16.95 -5.35
N ALA A 89 0.08 16.72 -4.06
CA ALA A 89 -0.63 17.65 -3.17
C ALA A 89 -0.58 17.16 -1.71
N ALA A 90 0.11 17.94 -0.87
CA ALA A 90 0.11 17.78 0.58
C ALA A 90 -1.30 18.06 1.16
N PRO A 91 -1.68 17.43 2.30
CA PRO A 91 -2.93 17.75 2.96
C PRO A 91 -2.77 19.12 3.62
N ALA A 92 -3.49 20.13 3.12
CA ALA A 92 -3.71 21.36 3.87
C ALA A 92 -4.69 21.05 5.02
N VAL A 93 -4.13 20.55 6.12
CA VAL A 93 -4.76 20.71 7.44
C VAL A 93 -4.64 22.19 7.81
N SER A 94 -5.71 22.94 7.57
CA SER A 94 -5.98 24.19 8.27
C SER A 94 -7.28 24.01 9.04
N GLU A 95 -7.16 23.26 10.12
CA GLU A 95 -7.91 23.55 11.32
C GLU A 95 -7.23 24.75 11.99
N GLU A 96 -7.74 25.96 11.76
CA GLU A 96 -7.56 27.07 12.70
C GLU A 96 -8.89 27.81 12.82
N ALA A 97 -9.66 27.34 13.80
CA ALA A 97 -10.45 28.11 14.76
C ALA A 97 -11.00 29.45 14.29
N SER A 98 -12.34 29.49 14.20
CA SER A 98 -13.10 30.67 14.58
C SER A 98 -12.79 31.03 16.04
N PRO A 99 -12.42 32.29 16.31
CA PRO A 99 -13.06 32.99 17.41
C PRO A 99 -13.90 34.14 16.85
N GLU A 100 -15.20 33.97 17.02
CA GLU A 100 -16.13 35.07 17.29
C GLU A 100 -15.66 35.84 18.55
N ASP A 101 -16.01 37.13 18.61
CA ASP A 101 -16.02 38.05 19.76
C ASP A 101 -14.99 39.21 19.85
N ASP A 102 -15.60 40.39 20.02
CA ASP A 102 -15.17 41.63 20.72
C ASP A 102 -14.13 42.55 20.05
N ASP A 103 -14.21 43.89 19.99
CA ASP A 103 -15.17 44.96 20.31
C ASP A 103 -14.50 46.29 19.85
N ALA A 104 -15.30 47.36 19.75
CA ALA A 104 -14.97 48.80 19.62
C ALA A 104 -15.00 49.47 18.23
#